data_AF-A0A0P9DA74-F1
#
_entry.id   AF-A0A0P9DA74-F1
#
_cell.length_a   1.000
_cell.length_b   1.000
_cell.length_c   1.000
_cell.angle_alpha   90.00
_cell.angle_beta   90.00
_cell.angle_gamma   90.00
#
_symmetry.space_group_name_H-M   'P 1'
#
loop_
_entity.id
_entity.type
_entity.pdbx_description
1 polymer ?
#
loop_
_entity_poly.entity_id
_entity_poly.type
_entity_poly.pdbx_seq_one_letter_code
_entity_poly.pdbx_strand_id
1 'polypeptide(L)'
;MYVRWVVRKHKNADTANVTFHDAYLVESYRDGDNTPRQRTICYLGNIRQIDHEFPTIERELFLLRAERILASTPAVPADERASIIDMLRAKVPALTEAEAIEAFRNNMRWYYQWLRSRGGNPSRDELLRMLESFDERIGPL
;
A
#
# COMPACT_ATOMS: atom_id res chain seq x y z
N MET A 1 -4.30 16.34 -11.52
CA MET A 1 -4.45 14.97 -12.09
C MET A 1 -5.54 14.18 -11.35
N TYR A 2 -5.85 12.92 -11.71
CA TYR A 2 -6.77 12.07 -10.92
C TYR A 2 -6.35 10.60 -10.90
N VAL A 3 -6.80 9.85 -9.89
CA VAL A 3 -6.55 8.41 -9.78
C VAL A 3 -7.64 7.62 -10.51
N ARG A 4 -7.26 6.88 -11.54
CA ARG A 4 -8.11 5.90 -12.21
C ARG A 4 -7.91 4.52 -11.60
N TRP A 5 -9.01 3.94 -11.15
CA TRP A 5 -9.04 2.56 -10.65
C TRP A 5 -9.52 1.60 -11.73
N VAL A 6 -8.76 0.54 -11.98
CA VAL A 6 -9.15 -0.57 -12.84
C VAL A 6 -9.35 -1.80 -11.96
N VAL A 7 -10.54 -2.39 -12.02
CA VAL A 7 -10.92 -3.54 -11.21
C VAL A 7 -10.94 -4.78 -12.09
N ARG A 8 -10.23 -5.83 -11.68
CA ARG A 8 -10.15 -7.09 -12.41
C ARG A 8 -10.44 -8.25 -11.46
N LYS A 9 -11.41 -9.10 -11.83
CA LYS A 9 -11.64 -10.37 -11.12
C LYS A 9 -10.51 -11.35 -11.45
N HIS A 10 -10.22 -12.25 -10.52
CA HIS A 10 -9.34 -13.38 -10.82
C HIS A 10 -9.93 -14.21 -11.97
N LYS A 11 -9.08 -14.74 -12.87
CA LYS A 11 -9.52 -15.52 -14.04
C LYS A 11 -10.33 -16.77 -13.66
N ASN A 12 -10.05 -17.31 -12.47
CA ASN A 12 -10.79 -18.41 -11.85
C ASN A 12 -11.58 -17.86 -10.65
N ALA A 13 -12.53 -16.95 -10.88
CA ALA A 13 -13.28 -16.30 -9.82
C ALA A 13 -14.09 -17.30 -8.96
N ASP A 14 -14.45 -18.45 -9.53
CA ASP A 14 -15.19 -19.51 -8.82
C ASP A 14 -14.32 -20.26 -7.79
N THR A 15 -12.99 -20.17 -7.89
CA THR A 15 -12.05 -20.87 -6.99
C THR A 15 -11.16 -19.93 -6.19
N ALA A 16 -11.07 -18.65 -6.58
CA ALA A 16 -10.32 -17.64 -5.88
C ALA A 16 -11.20 -16.42 -5.62
N ASN A 17 -11.53 -16.22 -4.35
CA ASN A 17 -12.29 -15.08 -3.88
C ASN A 17 -11.42 -13.82 -3.77
N VAL A 18 -10.86 -13.39 -4.90
CA VAL A 18 -9.91 -12.28 -4.97
C VAL A 18 -10.27 -11.36 -6.13
N THR A 19 -10.31 -10.07 -5.83
CA THR A 19 -10.44 -8.99 -6.80
C THR A 19 -9.20 -8.09 -6.76
N PHE A 20 -8.66 -7.76 -7.92
CA PHE A 20 -7.48 -6.91 -8.06
C PHE A 20 -7.92 -5.49 -8.38
N HIS A 21 -7.40 -4.52 -7.62
CA HIS A 21 -7.63 -3.09 -7.84
C HIS A 21 -6.31 -2.42 -8.22
N ASP A 22 -6.18 -2.06 -9.50
CA ASP A 22 -5.02 -1.37 -10.04
C ASP A 22 -5.26 0.15 -10.05
N ALA A 23 -4.33 0.91 -9.50
CA ALA A 23 -4.39 2.37 -9.45
C ALA A 23 -3.43 2.98 -10.49
N TYR A 24 -3.94 3.88 -11.31
CA TYR A 24 -3.17 4.65 -12.29
C TYR A 24 -3.36 6.14 -12.06
N LEU A 25 -2.26 6.90 -12.05
CA LEU A 25 -2.35 8.35 -12.13
C LEU A 25 -2.57 8.77 -13.57
N VAL A 26 -3.64 9.53 -13.83
CA VAL A 26 -4.03 9.95 -15.16
C VAL A 26 -4.15 11.47 -15.19
N GLU A 27 -3.71 12.05 -16.30
CA GLU A 27 -3.86 13.47 -16.60
C GLU A 27 -4.83 13.65 -17.76
N SER A 28 -5.80 14.55 -17.58
CA SER A 28 -6.71 15.01 -18.63
C SER A 28 -6.16 16.32 -19.20
N TYR A 29 -6.12 16.42 -20.52
CA TYR A 29 -5.66 17.61 -21.25
C TYR A 29 -6.49 17.82 -22.51
N ARG A 30 -6.31 18.95 -23.21
CA ARG A 30 -6.88 19.16 -24.54
C ARG A 30 -5.77 19.19 -25.57
N ASP A 31 -5.99 18.56 -26.72
CA ASP A 31 -5.04 18.61 -27.83
C ASP A 31 -5.17 19.92 -28.65
N GLY A 32 -4.40 20.05 -29.73
CA GLY A 32 -4.38 21.25 -30.58
C GLY A 32 -5.72 21.58 -31.24
N ASP A 33 -6.61 20.59 -31.38
CA ASP A 33 -7.97 20.76 -31.91
C ASP A 33 -9.00 21.00 -30.79
N ASN A 34 -8.53 21.35 -29.59
CA ASN A 34 -9.35 21.52 -28.39
C ASN A 34 -10.13 20.25 -27.99
N THR A 35 -9.71 19.06 -28.45
CA THR A 35 -10.38 17.79 -28.13
C THR A 35 -9.90 17.25 -26.79
N PRO A 36 -10.78 16.80 -25.89
CA PRO A 36 -10.37 16.18 -24.62
C PRO A 36 -9.59 14.89 -24.83
N ARG A 37 -8.42 14.78 -24.18
CA ARG A 37 -7.54 13.61 -24.18
C ARG A 37 -7.14 13.22 -22.76
N GLN A 38 -6.65 12.00 -22.62
CA GLN A 38 -6.14 11.45 -21.37
C GLN A 38 -4.82 10.72 -21.62
N ARG A 39 -3.89 10.85 -20.68
CA ARG A 39 -2.66 10.05 -20.67
C ARG A 39 -2.38 9.49 -19.28
N THR A 40 -1.88 8.26 -19.23
CA THR A 40 -1.37 7.67 -17.99
C THR A 40 -0.02 8.28 -17.66
N ILE A 41 0.11 8.84 -16.46
CA ILE A 41 1.36 9.39 -15.94
C ILE A 41 2.21 8.27 -15.33
N CYS A 42 1.62 7.51 -14.41
CA CYS A 42 2.30 6.35 -13.81
C CYS A 42 1.29 5.33 -13.26
N TYR A 43 1.79 4.13 -13.02
CA TYR A 43 1.09 3.08 -12.30
C TYR A 43 1.44 3.18 -10.81
N LEU A 44 0.44 3.36 -9.94
CA LEU A 44 0.60 3.58 -8.50
C LEU A 44 0.63 2.27 -7.70
N GLY A 45 0.28 1.16 -8.33
CA GLY A 45 0.33 -0.17 -7.74
C GLY A 45 -1.01 -0.89 -7.77
N ASN A 46 -1.02 -2.07 -7.14
CA ASN A 46 -2.19 -2.93 -6.99
C ASN A 46 -2.40 -3.27 -5.53
N ILE A 47 -3.67 -3.37 -5.15
CA ILE A 47 -4.12 -3.95 -3.90
C ILE A 47 -5.14 -5.06 -4.19
N ARG A 48 -5.06 -6.15 -3.41
CA ARG A 48 -5.99 -7.27 -3.52
C ARG A 48 -7.10 -7.08 -2.51
N GLN A 49 -8.32 -7.27 -2.96
CA GLN A 49 -9.49 -7.41 -2.12
C GLN A 49 -9.80 -8.90 -2.00
N ILE A 50 -9.89 -9.40 -0.77
CA ILE A 50 -10.33 -10.76 -0.47
C ILE A 50 -11.72 -10.61 0.17
N ASP A 51 -12.69 -11.35 -0.33
CA ASP A 51 -14.10 -11.10 0.00
C ASP A 51 -14.49 -9.63 -0.31
N HIS A 52 -14.82 -8.88 0.74
CA HIS A 52 -15.22 -7.48 0.67
C HIS A 52 -14.18 -6.54 1.29
N GLU A 53 -13.03 -7.06 1.72
CA GLU A 53 -12.06 -6.31 2.50
C GLU A 53 -10.69 -6.23 1.83
N PHE A 54 -10.01 -5.09 2.02
CA PHE A 54 -8.60 -4.97 1.74
C PHE A 54 -7.80 -5.44 2.96
N PRO A 55 -6.93 -6.46 2.85
CA PRO A 55 -6.14 -6.94 3.97
C PRO A 55 -5.32 -5.82 4.60
N THR A 56 -5.28 -5.79 5.94
CA THR A 56 -4.71 -4.67 6.74
C THR A 56 -3.31 -4.25 6.28
N ILE A 57 -2.35 -5.18 6.32
CA ILE A 57 -0.97 -4.85 5.93
C ILE A 57 -0.84 -4.49 4.44
N GLU A 58 -1.71 -5.03 3.57
CA GLU A 58 -1.68 -4.68 2.15
C GLU A 58 -2.09 -3.23 1.90
N ARG A 59 -2.97 -2.66 2.74
CA ARG A 59 -3.39 -1.25 2.64
C ARG A 59 -2.19 -0.31 2.78
N GLU A 60 -1.44 -0.46 3.85
CA GLU A 60 -0.29 0.41 4.13
C GLU A 60 0.87 0.11 3.18
N LEU A 61 1.14 -1.16 2.84
CA LEU A 61 2.16 -1.48 1.85
C LEU A 61 1.83 -0.91 0.46
N PHE A 62 0.55 -0.89 0.06
CA PHE A 62 0.12 -0.24 -1.17
C PHE A 62 0.40 1.27 -1.11
N LEU A 63 0.00 1.95 -0.03
CA LEU A 63 0.23 3.40 0.12
C LEU A 63 1.72 3.76 0.15
N LEU A 64 2.55 3.05 0.93
CA LEU A 64 4.00 3.27 0.99
C LEU A 64 4.68 3.13 -0.38
N ARG A 65 4.22 2.16 -1.20
CA ARG A 65 4.71 1.98 -2.57
C ARG A 65 4.25 3.13 -3.47
N ALA A 66 2.99 3.53 -3.38
CA ALA A 66 2.45 4.64 -4.15
C ALA A 66 3.17 5.96 -3.83
N GLU A 67 3.43 6.27 -2.56
CA GLU A 67 4.20 7.43 -2.12
C GLU A 67 5.60 7.46 -2.74
N ARG A 68 6.32 6.33 -2.71
CA ARG A 68 7.64 6.22 -3.34
C ARG A 68 7.57 6.43 -4.85
N ILE A 69 6.55 5.89 -5.52
CA ILE A 69 6.35 6.07 -6.97
C ILE A 69 6.09 7.54 -7.28
N LEU A 70 5.19 8.20 -6.55
CA LEU A 70 4.91 9.63 -6.72
C LEU A 70 6.15 10.49 -6.46
N ALA A 71 6.92 10.15 -5.42
CA ALA A 71 8.15 10.86 -5.06
C ALA A 71 9.21 10.82 -6.17
N SER A 72 9.30 9.68 -6.87
CA SER A 72 10.27 9.40 -7.93
C SER A 72 9.76 9.69 -9.35
N THR A 73 8.49 10.06 -9.53
CA THR A 73 7.92 10.36 -10.85
C THR A 73 8.08 11.86 -11.16
N PRO A 74 8.93 12.28 -12.11
CA PRO A 74 9.21 13.70 -12.36
C PRO A 74 8.01 14.49 -12.89
N ALA A 75 7.10 13.80 -13.59
CA ALA A 75 5.89 14.39 -14.14
C ALA A 75 4.83 14.71 -13.07
N VAL A 76 5.07 14.37 -11.79
CA VAL A 76 4.16 14.66 -10.68
C VAL A 76 4.72 15.80 -9.83
N PRO A 77 4.11 17.00 -9.88
CA PRO A 77 4.50 18.14 -9.05
C PRO A 77 4.46 17.80 -7.56
N ALA A 78 5.41 18.34 -6.79
CA ALA A 78 5.54 18.00 -5.37
C ALA A 78 4.32 18.42 -4.54
N ASP A 79 3.68 19.53 -4.91
CA ASP A 79 2.47 20.10 -4.33
C ASP A 79 1.20 19.29 -4.68
N GLU A 80 1.17 18.56 -5.80
CA GLU A 80 0.05 17.65 -6.13
C GLU A 80 0.10 16.31 -5.38
N ARG A 81 1.27 15.91 -4.86
CA ARG A 81 1.46 14.56 -4.28
C ARG A 81 0.53 14.29 -3.10
N ALA A 82 0.37 15.26 -2.19
CA ALA A 82 -0.51 15.12 -1.03
C ALA A 82 -1.96 14.86 -1.45
N SER A 83 -2.47 15.65 -2.40
CA SER A 83 -3.81 15.47 -2.96
C SER A 83 -4.00 14.10 -3.63
N ILE A 84 -2.97 13.59 -4.32
CA ILE A 84 -3.02 12.25 -4.92
C ILE A 84 -3.06 11.16 -3.84
N ILE A 85 -2.30 11.30 -2.76
CA ILE A 85 -2.36 10.40 -1.62
C ILE A 85 -3.74 10.43 -0.96
N ASP A 86 -4.34 11.60 -0.79
CA ASP A 86 -5.70 11.73 -0.25
C ASP A 86 -6.73 11.00 -1.13
N MET A 87 -6.61 11.11 -2.46
CA MET A 87 -7.45 10.36 -3.40
C MET A 87 -7.26 8.84 -3.27
N LEU A 88 -6.05 8.36 -2.97
CA LEU A 88 -5.81 6.94 -2.69
C LEU A 88 -6.41 6.53 -1.35
N ARG A 89 -6.26 7.35 -0.31
CA ARG A 89 -6.80 7.11 1.04
C ARG A 89 -8.33 7.08 1.07
N ALA A 90 -8.98 7.84 0.20
CA ALA A 90 -10.43 7.78 0.03
C ALA A 90 -10.94 6.40 -0.40
N LYS A 91 -10.11 5.60 -1.10
CA LYS A 91 -10.47 4.23 -1.50
C LYS A 91 -9.81 3.14 -0.65
N VAL A 92 -8.60 3.40 -0.17
CA VAL A 92 -7.83 2.49 0.69
C VAL A 92 -7.60 3.20 2.03
N PRO A 93 -8.56 3.10 2.96
CA PRO A 93 -8.51 3.85 4.22
C PRO A 93 -7.30 3.44 5.07
N ALA A 94 -6.83 4.36 5.91
CA ALA A 94 -5.80 4.08 6.89
C ALA A 94 -6.23 3.00 7.89
N LEU A 95 -5.26 2.29 8.46
CA LEU A 95 -5.51 1.38 9.57
C LEU A 95 -6.09 2.12 10.77
N THR A 96 -7.15 1.56 11.34
CA THR A 96 -7.52 1.86 12.72
C THR A 96 -6.44 1.32 13.66
N GLU A 97 -6.39 1.85 14.88
CA GLU A 97 -5.46 1.37 15.90
C GLU A 97 -5.61 -0.14 16.16
N ALA A 98 -6.85 -0.63 16.25
CA ALA A 98 -7.13 -2.05 16.44
C ALA A 98 -6.61 -2.91 15.29
N GLU A 99 -6.83 -2.49 14.04
CA GLU A 99 -6.30 -3.18 12.85
C GLU A 99 -4.78 -3.16 12.82
N ALA A 100 -4.14 -2.06 13.22
CA ALA A 100 -2.69 -1.94 13.27
C ALA A 100 -2.08 -2.88 14.32
N ILE A 101 -2.64 -2.93 15.53
CA ILE A 101 -2.22 -3.84 16.59
C ILE A 101 -2.37 -5.30 16.14
N GLU A 102 -3.50 -5.65 15.53
CA GLU A 102 -3.76 -7.00 15.06
C GLU A 102 -2.83 -7.39 13.90
N ALA A 103 -2.62 -6.48 12.93
CA ALA A 103 -1.65 -6.69 11.87
C ALA A 103 -0.24 -6.91 12.44
N PHE A 104 0.18 -6.10 13.40
CA PHE A 104 1.49 -6.24 14.05
C PHE A 104 1.66 -7.62 14.70
N ARG A 105 0.68 -8.05 15.51
CA ARG A 105 0.68 -9.39 16.14
C ARG A 105 0.76 -10.51 15.12
N ASN A 106 -0.02 -10.42 14.05
CA ASN A 106 -0.06 -11.44 13.00
C ASN A 106 1.27 -11.55 12.26
N ASN A 107 1.90 -10.42 11.96
CA ASN A 107 3.22 -10.41 11.32
C ASN A 107 4.30 -10.97 12.25
N MET A 108 4.33 -10.55 13.51
CA MET A 108 5.28 -11.09 14.49
C MET A 108 5.13 -12.61 14.67
N ARG A 109 3.88 -13.09 14.76
CA ARG A 109 3.58 -14.53 14.83
C ARG A 109 4.12 -15.27 13.60
N TRP A 110 3.91 -14.73 12.40
CA TRP A 110 4.41 -15.33 11.16
C TRP A 110 5.94 -15.37 11.12
N TYR A 111 6.62 -14.26 11.41
CA TYR A 111 8.09 -14.21 11.42
C TYR A 111 8.68 -15.15 12.46
N TYR A 112 8.09 -15.22 13.66
CA TYR A 112 8.52 -16.15 14.69
C TYR A 112 8.43 -17.61 14.24
N GLN A 113 7.30 -18.00 13.62
CA GLN A 113 7.13 -19.35 13.06
C GLN A 113 8.12 -19.62 11.93
N TRP A 114 8.33 -18.65 11.04
CA TRP A 114 9.26 -18.77 9.91
C TRP A 114 10.70 -18.98 10.39
N LEU A 115 11.16 -18.22 11.38
CA LEU A 115 12.50 -18.37 11.98
C LEU A 115 12.68 -19.77 12.55
N ARG A 116 11.70 -20.26 13.33
CA ARG A 116 11.73 -21.62 13.90
C ARG A 116 11.77 -22.72 12.86
N SER A 117 11.03 -22.57 11.76
CA SER A 117 11.03 -23.54 10.67
C SER A 117 12.41 -23.68 10.00
N ARG A 118 13.31 -22.70 10.18
CA ARG A 118 14.66 -22.66 9.60
C ARG A 118 15.77 -22.83 10.64
N GLY A 119 15.44 -23.35 11.82
CA GLY A 119 16.39 -23.60 12.90
C GLY A 119 16.76 -22.37 13.73
N GLY A 120 16.17 -21.20 13.47
CA GLY A 120 16.28 -20.05 14.35
C GLY A 120 15.41 -20.23 15.59
N ASN A 121 15.94 -19.95 16.78
CA ASN A 121 15.17 -20.04 18.02
C ASN A 121 15.42 -18.80 18.88
N PRO A 122 14.88 -17.63 18.49
CA PRO A 122 15.11 -16.41 19.24
C PRO A 122 14.51 -16.56 20.65
N SER A 123 15.34 -16.29 21.64
CA SER A 123 14.93 -16.19 23.04
C SER A 123 13.99 -15.00 23.24
N ARG A 124 13.26 -15.00 24.36
CA ARG A 124 12.38 -13.89 24.73
C ARG A 124 13.14 -12.56 24.77
N ASP A 125 14.35 -12.56 25.32
CA ASP A 125 15.16 -11.35 25.46
C ASP A 125 15.66 -10.84 24.10
N GLU A 126 15.97 -11.73 23.15
CA GLU A 126 16.30 -11.31 21.79
C GLU A 126 15.11 -10.70 21.08
N LEU A 127 13.90 -11.27 21.24
CA LEU A 127 12.68 -10.69 20.67
C LEU A 127 12.38 -9.31 21.27
N LEU A 128 12.54 -9.15 22.59
CA LEU A 128 12.38 -7.84 23.24
C LEU A 128 13.42 -6.82 22.75
N ARG A 129 14.70 -7.21 22.64
CA ARG A 129 15.74 -6.35 22.07
C ARG A 129 15.45 -5.94 20.63
N MET A 130 14.91 -6.84 19.81
CA MET A 130 14.47 -6.49 18.44
C MET A 130 13.38 -5.43 18.47
N LEU A 131 12.42 -5.53 19.39
CA LEU A 131 11.35 -4.54 19.54
C LEU A 131 11.89 -3.19 20.03
N GLU A 132 12.75 -3.20 21.04
CA GLU A 132 13.42 -2.01 21.59
C GLU A 132 14.33 -1.34 20.55
N SER A 133 14.94 -2.11 19.63
CA SER A 133 15.77 -1.55 18.57
C SER A 133 15.02 -0.68 17.56
N PHE A 134 13.68 -0.80 17.48
CA PHE A 134 12.86 0.10 16.67
C PHE A 134 12.71 1.50 17.29
N ASP A 135 13.10 1.67 18.56
CA ASP A 135 13.04 2.94 19.30
C ASP A 135 14.25 3.86 18.98
N GLU A 136 15.29 3.36 18.30
CA GLU A 136 16.46 4.16 17.91
C GLU A 136 16.19 5.04 16.67
N ARG A 137 15.39 6.12 16.85
CA ARG A 137 15.39 7.45 16.17
C ARG A 137 13.97 8.06 16.01
N ILE A 138 13.35 8.45 17.13
CA ILE A 138 12.62 9.73 17.15
C ILE A 138 13.58 10.74 17.80
N GLY A 139 14.11 11.66 16.99
CA GLY A 139 14.98 12.75 17.45
C GLY A 139 14.25 13.73 18.39
N PRO A 140 14.97 14.69 19.01
CA PRO A 140 14.43 15.51 20.08
C PRO A 140 13.29 16.42 19.61
N LEU A 141 12.28 16.60 20.47
CA LEU A 141 11.40 17.77 20.47
C LEU A 141 12.15 19.00 20.98
#